data_AF-A0A8H7XJV0-F1
#
_entry.id   AF-A0A8H7XJV0-F1
#
_cell.length_a   1.000
_cell.length_b   1.000
_cell.length_c   1.000
_cell.angle_alpha   90.00
_cell.angle_beta   90.00
_cell.angle_gamma   90.00
#
_symmetry.space_group_name_H-M   'P 1'
#
loop_
_entity.id
_entity.type
_entity.pdbx_description
1 polymer ?
#
loop_
_entity_poly.entity_id
_entity_poly.type
_entity_poly.pdbx_seq_one_letter_code
_entity_poly.pdbx_strand_id
1 'polypeptide(L)'
;MSVGFLFELLDGSKGRILQYWIYSVFWFGYLGKVNTKEPMAETDVVSWYGLKGGEHCLRYSTREYTAKLTVGPSMDTIGQEGMIQLCKETPTVIHNRKLFTDFCQDLGFGRGVWGYWIVDFQEDDCETKWGEFIDLGCGYLNGGQQDHFRRVESHLENLQAGSSWQIMCATTPADIDGHHFGGPDRCHSLPQQGIYGIWDLLDGSCERKTTGP
;
A
#
# COMPACT_ATOMS: atom_id res chain seq x y z
N MET A 1 -44.21 -54.63 1.91
CA MET A 1 -44.60 -56.05 1.89
C MET A 1 -43.92 -56.69 0.69
N SER A 2 -43.03 -57.66 0.95
CA SER A 2 -42.37 -58.48 -0.07
C SER A 2 -43.38 -59.31 -0.85
N VAL A 3 -43.14 -59.49 -2.15
CA VAL A 3 -43.25 -60.80 -2.81
C VAL A 3 -42.13 -60.87 -3.85
N GLY A 4 -41.23 -61.84 -3.69
CA GLY A 4 -40.21 -62.19 -4.68
C GLY A 4 -40.73 -63.23 -5.68
N PHE A 5 -39.79 -64.01 -6.24
CA PHE A 5 -39.91 -65.05 -7.28
C PHE A 5 -39.65 -64.52 -8.71
N LEU A 6 -38.82 -65.14 -9.56
CA LEU A 6 -37.96 -66.31 -9.44
C LEU A 6 -36.98 -66.25 -10.64
N PHE A 7 -35.75 -66.75 -10.45
CA PHE A 7 -34.78 -67.04 -11.51
C PHE A 7 -35.19 -68.32 -12.26
N GLU A 8 -35.05 -68.34 -13.60
CA GLU A 8 -34.70 -69.55 -14.35
C GLU A 8 -33.59 -69.21 -15.35
N LEU A 9 -32.69 -70.17 -15.51
CA LEU A 9 -31.33 -70.05 -16.03
C LEU A 9 -31.12 -71.18 -17.06
N LEU A 10 -30.34 -70.88 -18.11
CA LEU A 10 -29.70 -71.78 -19.09
C LEU A 10 -30.63 -72.26 -20.24
N ASP A 11 -30.21 -72.36 -21.50
CA ASP A 11 -28.91 -72.76 -22.06
C ASP A 11 -28.85 -72.48 -23.60
N GLY A 12 -27.65 -72.53 -24.20
CA GLY A 12 -27.48 -73.16 -25.53
C GLY A 12 -27.43 -72.32 -26.82
N SER A 13 -26.25 -71.80 -27.16
CA SER A 13 -25.54 -71.96 -28.46
C SER A 13 -26.32 -72.09 -29.81
N LYS A 14 -26.18 -71.09 -30.70
CA LYS A 14 -25.70 -71.18 -32.12
C LYS A 14 -26.15 -69.98 -32.96
N GLY A 15 -25.22 -69.42 -33.73
CA GLY A 15 -25.39 -68.16 -34.45
C GLY A 15 -26.26 -68.18 -35.71
N ARG A 16 -26.61 -66.97 -36.16
CA ARG A 16 -26.76 -66.60 -37.57
C ARG A 16 -26.73 -65.09 -37.72
N ILE A 17 -25.91 -64.67 -38.68
CA ILE A 17 -25.72 -63.31 -39.16
C ILE A 17 -26.90 -62.92 -40.05
N LEU A 18 -27.13 -61.61 -40.13
CA LEU A 18 -27.77 -60.80 -41.18
C LEU A 18 -29.17 -60.21 -40.90
N GLN A 19 -29.18 -58.87 -41.04
CA GLN A 19 -30.21 -58.05 -41.71
C GLN A 19 -31.48 -57.77 -40.87
N TYR A 20 -31.95 -56.55 -40.66
CA TYR A 20 -32.03 -55.40 -41.57
C TYR A 20 -32.00 -54.07 -40.80
N TRP A 21 -31.38 -53.08 -41.44
CA TRP A 21 -31.51 -51.67 -41.13
C TRP A 21 -32.90 -51.13 -41.49
N ILE A 22 -33.18 -49.94 -40.94
CA ILE A 22 -34.15 -48.92 -41.35
C ILE A 22 -35.45 -48.95 -40.52
N TYR A 23 -35.48 -48.15 -39.45
CA TYR A 23 -36.48 -47.08 -39.37
C TYR A 23 -35.83 -45.79 -38.91
N SER A 24 -35.99 -44.82 -39.79
CA SER A 24 -35.57 -43.44 -39.76
C SER A 24 -36.00 -42.68 -38.51
N VAL A 25 -35.07 -41.86 -38.01
CA VAL A 25 -35.27 -40.43 -37.70
C VAL A 25 -36.62 -40.09 -37.06
N PHE A 26 -36.67 -39.93 -35.74
CA PHE A 26 -37.44 -38.88 -35.02
C PHE A 26 -37.29 -39.09 -33.50
N TRP A 27 -36.17 -38.62 -32.93
CA TRP A 27 -36.27 -37.85 -31.69
C TRP A 27 -35.08 -36.89 -31.63
N PHE A 28 -35.41 -35.65 -31.95
CA PHE A 28 -34.57 -34.47 -31.82
C PHE A 28 -33.99 -34.35 -30.40
N GLY A 29 -32.70 -34.03 -30.35
CA GLY A 29 -32.21 -32.98 -29.45
C GLY A 29 -32.31 -33.25 -27.96
N TYR A 30 -31.35 -33.99 -27.43
CA TYR A 30 -30.87 -33.76 -26.06
C TYR A 30 -29.34 -33.58 -26.06
N LEU A 31 -28.87 -32.65 -26.89
CA LEU A 31 -27.68 -31.88 -26.54
C LEU A 31 -28.14 -30.86 -25.52
N GLY A 32 -28.09 -31.25 -24.25
CA GLY A 32 -28.21 -30.30 -23.15
C GLY A 32 -27.19 -29.20 -23.37
N LYS A 33 -27.68 -28.00 -23.69
CA LYS A 33 -26.89 -26.78 -23.55
C LYS A 33 -26.42 -26.73 -22.10
N VAL A 34 -25.16 -27.09 -21.86
CA VAL A 34 -24.45 -26.60 -20.70
C VAL A 34 -24.45 -25.10 -20.88
N ASN A 35 -25.35 -24.41 -20.18
CA ASN A 35 -25.26 -22.98 -19.98
C ASN A 35 -23.98 -22.75 -19.18
N THR A 36 -22.84 -22.65 -19.86
CA THR A 36 -21.77 -21.80 -19.38
C THR A 36 -22.39 -20.41 -19.34
N LYS A 37 -22.94 -20.02 -18.19
CA LYS A 37 -23.05 -18.62 -17.85
C LYS A 37 -21.63 -18.09 -18.03
N GLU A 38 -21.43 -17.33 -19.10
CA GLU A 38 -20.30 -16.41 -19.17
C GLU A 38 -20.25 -15.67 -17.83
N PRO A 39 -19.06 -15.54 -17.19
CA PRO A 39 -18.97 -14.71 -16.02
C PRO A 39 -19.48 -13.33 -16.41
N MET A 40 -20.63 -13.00 -15.85
CA MET A 40 -21.28 -11.71 -15.99
C MET A 40 -20.19 -10.68 -15.67
N ALA A 41 -19.90 -9.82 -16.64
CA ALA A 41 -18.89 -8.77 -16.48
C ALA A 41 -19.11 -8.10 -15.12
N GLU A 42 -18.11 -8.24 -14.26
CA GLU A 42 -18.01 -7.64 -12.93
C GLU A 42 -17.95 -6.12 -13.13
N THR A 43 -19.10 -5.49 -13.36
CA THR A 43 -19.24 -4.06 -13.16
C THR A 43 -19.13 -3.87 -11.66
N ASP A 44 -17.92 -3.51 -11.21
CA ASP A 44 -17.60 -3.27 -9.81
C ASP A 44 -18.69 -2.41 -9.16
N VAL A 45 -19.51 -3.05 -8.33
CA VAL A 45 -20.59 -2.40 -7.57
C VAL A 45 -20.01 -1.35 -6.61
N VAL A 46 -18.71 -1.42 -6.35
CA VAL A 46 -17.98 -0.56 -5.43
C VAL A 46 -16.72 -0.06 -6.12
N SER A 47 -16.54 1.25 -6.17
CA SER A 47 -15.38 1.88 -6.81
C SER A 47 -14.93 3.13 -6.06
N TRP A 48 -13.74 3.62 -6.42
CA TRP A 48 -13.16 4.83 -5.85
C TRP A 48 -13.35 6.00 -6.82
N TYR A 49 -13.95 7.09 -6.33
CA TYR A 49 -14.13 8.33 -7.07
C TYR A 49 -13.15 9.40 -6.63
N GLY A 50 -12.49 10.04 -7.60
CA GLY A 50 -11.66 11.22 -7.36
C GLY A 50 -10.36 10.91 -6.60
N LEU A 51 -9.76 9.74 -6.86
CA LEU A 51 -8.45 9.38 -6.28
C LEU A 51 -7.42 10.45 -6.63
N LYS A 52 -6.86 11.09 -5.60
CA LYS A 52 -5.83 12.11 -5.74
C LYS A 52 -4.85 12.06 -4.58
N GLY A 53 -3.58 12.34 -4.87
CA GLY A 53 -2.58 12.64 -3.85
C GLY A 53 -2.87 14.00 -3.21
N GLY A 54 -2.50 14.17 -1.95
CA GLY A 54 -2.48 15.46 -1.28
C GLY A 54 -1.56 16.43 -2.01
N GLU A 55 -1.84 17.73 -1.92
CA GLU A 55 -1.03 18.77 -2.58
C GLU A 55 0.38 18.88 -1.97
N HIS A 56 0.54 18.44 -0.72
CA HIS A 56 1.78 18.48 0.02
C HIS A 56 2.20 17.09 0.46
N CYS A 57 3.51 16.91 0.61
CA CYS A 57 4.08 15.68 1.14
C CYS A 57 3.77 15.54 2.63
N LEU A 58 3.47 14.32 3.05
CA LEU A 58 3.22 14.02 4.45
C LEU A 58 4.54 14.02 5.23
N ARG A 59 5.61 13.47 4.64
CA ARG A 59 6.99 13.40 5.14
C ARG A 59 7.92 12.94 4.00
N TYR A 60 9.21 12.76 4.28
CA TYR A 60 10.18 12.26 3.28
C TYR A 60 9.65 11.03 2.53
N SER A 61 9.67 11.12 1.19
CA SER A 61 9.23 10.09 0.25
C SER A 61 7.82 9.54 0.54
N THR A 62 6.95 10.32 1.20
CA THR A 62 5.61 9.87 1.62
C THR A 62 4.53 10.88 1.27
N ARG A 63 3.46 10.42 0.64
CA ARG A 63 2.26 11.20 0.32
C ARG A 63 0.98 10.52 0.78
N GLU A 64 0.02 11.31 1.24
CA GLU A 64 -1.33 10.83 1.52
C GLU A 64 -2.19 10.91 0.25
N TYR A 65 -2.88 9.83 -0.10
CA TYR A 65 -3.90 9.81 -1.15
C TYR A 65 -5.28 9.70 -0.54
N THR A 66 -6.28 10.28 -1.21
CA THR A 66 -7.67 10.25 -0.78
C THR A 66 -8.60 9.98 -1.94
N ALA A 67 -9.70 9.26 -1.68
CA ALA A 67 -10.76 9.01 -2.64
C ALA A 67 -12.09 8.78 -1.92
N LYS A 68 -13.20 9.13 -2.57
CA LYS A 68 -14.54 8.85 -2.07
C LYS A 68 -14.98 7.45 -2.50
N LEU A 69 -15.51 6.67 -1.57
CA LEU A 69 -16.12 5.39 -1.90
C LEU A 69 -17.46 5.63 -2.61
N THR A 70 -17.63 5.04 -3.79
CA THR A 70 -18.89 5.04 -4.53
C THR A 70 -19.43 3.64 -4.65
N VAL A 71 -20.69 3.48 -4.25
CA VAL A 71 -21.43 2.22 -4.39
C VAL A 71 -22.52 2.44 -5.42
N GLY A 72 -22.80 1.40 -6.21
CA GLY A 72 -23.88 1.38 -7.19
C GLY A 72 -25.27 1.56 -6.55
N PRO A 73 -26.35 1.36 -7.34
CA PRO A 73 -27.73 1.70 -6.95
C PRO A 73 -28.28 0.94 -5.73
N SER A 74 -27.52 0.04 -5.10
CA SER A 74 -27.88 -0.65 -3.86
C SER A 74 -27.48 0.09 -2.58
N MET A 75 -27.03 1.35 -2.67
CA MET A 75 -26.59 2.16 -1.51
C MET A 75 -27.60 2.15 -0.35
N ASP A 76 -28.91 2.18 -0.64
CA ASP A 76 -29.97 2.22 0.38
C ASP A 76 -30.06 0.94 1.25
N THR A 77 -29.42 -0.15 0.82
CA THR A 77 -29.38 -1.42 1.57
C THR A 77 -28.13 -1.58 2.46
N ILE A 78 -27.10 -0.75 2.24
CA ILE A 78 -25.82 -0.85 2.94
C ILE A 78 -25.79 0.21 4.04
N GLY A 79 -26.00 -0.22 5.28
CA GLY A 79 -25.86 0.65 6.45
C GLY A 79 -24.44 1.19 6.62
N GLN A 80 -24.27 2.12 7.56
CA GLN A 80 -22.99 2.79 7.83
C GLN A 80 -21.82 1.83 8.08
N GLU A 81 -22.02 0.80 8.92
CA GLU A 81 -21.00 -0.22 9.19
C GLU A 81 -20.59 -0.97 7.93
N GLY A 82 -21.54 -1.28 7.05
CA GLY A 82 -21.28 -1.92 5.75
C GLY A 82 -20.44 -1.02 4.84
N MET A 83 -20.69 0.29 4.82
CA MET A 83 -19.90 1.23 4.02
C MET A 83 -18.46 1.34 4.52
N ILE A 84 -18.23 1.34 5.83
CA ILE A 84 -16.89 1.30 6.41
C ILE A 84 -16.19 -0.02 6.10
N GLN A 85 -16.91 -1.15 6.15
CA GLN A 85 -16.34 -2.46 5.80
C GLN A 85 -15.92 -2.50 4.33
N LEU A 86 -16.80 -2.05 3.42
CA LEU A 86 -16.48 -1.93 2.00
C LEU A 86 -15.27 -1.04 1.75
N CYS A 87 -15.17 0.10 2.45
CA CYS A 87 -14.00 0.97 2.33
C CYS A 87 -12.69 0.25 2.65
N LYS A 88 -12.67 -0.59 3.70
CA LYS A 88 -11.48 -1.37 4.09
C LYS A 88 -11.17 -2.52 3.13
N GLU A 89 -12.20 -3.13 2.55
CA GLU A 89 -12.09 -4.31 1.68
C GLU A 89 -11.92 -3.96 0.20
N THR A 90 -12.17 -2.73 -0.21
CA THR A 90 -12.07 -2.31 -1.61
C THR A 90 -10.66 -1.80 -1.90
N PRO A 91 -9.86 -2.53 -2.69
CA PRO A 91 -8.52 -2.10 -3.04
C PRO A 91 -8.55 -0.97 -4.08
N THR A 92 -7.43 -0.26 -4.22
CA THR A 92 -7.14 0.63 -5.35
C THR A 92 -5.75 0.32 -5.90
N VAL A 93 -5.39 0.94 -7.03
CA VAL A 93 -4.04 0.85 -7.61
C VAL A 93 -3.39 2.22 -7.58
N ILE A 94 -2.29 2.36 -6.83
CA ILE A 94 -1.44 3.55 -6.78
C ILE A 94 -0.02 3.12 -7.15
N HIS A 95 0.62 3.83 -8.09
CA HIS A 95 1.95 3.50 -8.63
C HIS A 95 2.10 2.02 -9.03
N ASN A 96 1.08 1.47 -9.71
CA ASN A 96 1.01 0.07 -10.14
C ASN A 96 1.04 -0.97 -9.00
N ARG A 97 0.79 -0.57 -7.74
CA ARG A 97 0.63 -1.48 -6.61
C ARG A 97 -0.81 -1.48 -6.12
N LYS A 98 -1.33 -2.69 -5.86
CA LYS A 98 -2.65 -2.88 -5.27
C LYS A 98 -2.58 -2.58 -3.77
N LEU A 99 -3.30 -1.56 -3.31
CA LEU A 99 -3.31 -1.12 -1.92
C LEU A 99 -4.73 -1.16 -1.34
N PHE A 100 -4.82 -1.49 -0.06
CA PHE A 100 -6.00 -1.27 0.76
C PHE A 100 -5.82 0.03 1.54
N THR A 101 -6.91 0.65 1.96
CA THR A 101 -6.87 1.88 2.75
C THR A 101 -6.15 1.67 4.08
N ASP A 102 -5.32 2.62 4.50
CA ASP A 102 -4.77 2.65 5.86
C ASP A 102 -5.86 3.02 6.87
N PHE A 103 -6.77 3.92 6.47
CA PHE A 103 -7.96 4.22 7.25
C PHE A 103 -9.13 4.68 6.39
N CYS A 104 -10.32 4.57 6.97
CA CYS A 104 -11.59 4.96 6.39
C CYS A 104 -12.26 5.99 7.29
N GLN A 105 -12.80 7.04 6.69
CA GLN A 105 -13.51 8.08 7.41
C GLN A 105 -14.90 8.29 6.84
N ASP A 106 -15.93 8.15 7.66
CA ASP A 106 -17.27 8.61 7.31
C ASP A 106 -17.39 10.10 7.62
N LEU A 107 -17.61 10.91 6.58
CA LEU A 107 -17.80 12.34 6.73
C LEU A 107 -19.27 12.70 7.05
N GLY A 108 -20.16 11.72 7.20
CA GLY A 108 -21.55 11.92 7.59
C GLY A 108 -22.47 12.29 6.43
N PHE A 109 -23.67 12.76 6.78
CA PHE A 109 -24.80 12.88 5.85
C PHE A 109 -24.46 13.63 4.56
N GLY A 110 -24.69 12.97 3.41
CA GLY A 110 -24.44 13.51 2.07
C GLY A 110 -22.96 13.56 1.64
N ARG A 111 -22.00 13.40 2.55
CA ARG A 111 -20.56 13.45 2.24
C ARG A 111 -19.97 12.07 1.94
N GLY A 112 -20.48 11.04 2.61
CA GLY A 112 -20.13 9.64 2.38
C GLY A 112 -18.79 9.23 3.02
N VAL A 113 -18.37 8.01 2.72
CA VAL A 113 -17.15 7.39 3.24
C VAL A 113 -15.96 7.66 2.32
N TRP A 114 -14.83 8.01 2.90
CA TRP A 114 -13.56 8.29 2.23
C TRP A 114 -12.49 7.29 2.66
N GLY A 115 -11.70 6.84 1.70
CA GLY A 115 -10.50 6.05 1.91
C GLY A 115 -9.26 6.92 1.86
N TYR A 116 -8.28 6.55 2.67
CA TYR A 116 -6.99 7.24 2.80
C TYR A 116 -5.86 6.22 2.68
N TRP A 117 -4.80 6.58 1.94
CA TRP A 117 -3.60 5.77 1.76
C TRP A 117 -2.35 6.59 2.06
N ILE A 118 -1.46 6.07 2.89
CA ILE A 118 -0.13 6.61 3.16
C ILE A 118 0.84 5.85 2.25
N VAL A 119 1.24 6.49 1.16
CA VAL A 119 2.11 5.89 0.14
C VAL A 119 3.53 6.38 0.37
N ASP A 120 4.45 5.48 0.69
CA ASP A 120 5.86 5.75 1.02
C ASP A 120 6.83 5.21 -0.04
N PHE A 121 6.36 5.07 -1.28
CA PHE A 121 7.14 4.54 -2.39
C PHE A 121 6.79 5.27 -3.69
N GLN A 122 7.82 5.49 -4.52
CA GLN A 122 7.67 6.16 -5.83
C GLN A 122 7.03 7.55 -5.72
N GLU A 123 7.30 8.24 -4.61
CA GLU A 123 6.95 9.64 -4.34
C GLU A 123 8.21 10.52 -4.48
N ASP A 124 8.86 10.46 -5.64
CA ASP A 124 10.14 11.12 -5.88
C ASP A 124 10.07 12.65 -5.66
N ASP A 125 8.88 13.25 -5.82
CA ASP A 125 8.63 14.67 -5.57
C ASP A 125 8.54 15.01 -4.07
N CYS A 126 8.36 13.99 -3.21
CA CYS A 126 8.46 14.08 -1.75
C CYS A 126 9.85 13.77 -1.22
N GLU A 127 10.85 13.59 -2.07
CA GLU A 127 12.23 13.38 -1.64
C GLU A 127 12.98 14.70 -1.50
N THR A 128 13.19 15.10 -0.25
CA THR A 128 14.20 16.10 0.11
C THR A 128 15.59 15.47 0.16
N LYS A 129 16.64 16.29 0.04
CA LYS A 129 18.03 15.82 0.03
C LYS A 129 18.89 16.67 0.95
N TRP A 130 19.96 16.09 1.46
CA TRP A 130 20.99 16.84 2.16
C TRP A 130 22.05 17.30 1.17
N GLY A 131 22.45 18.57 1.26
CA GLY A 131 23.55 19.12 0.51
C GLY A 131 24.91 18.67 1.03
N GLU A 132 25.91 19.53 0.93
CA GLU A 132 27.23 19.26 1.51
C GLU A 132 27.14 19.17 3.05
N PHE A 133 27.88 18.23 3.64
CA PHE A 133 28.04 18.11 5.08
C PHE A 133 29.23 18.94 5.54
N ILE A 134 28.99 19.88 6.45
CA ILE A 134 29.99 20.77 7.03
C ILE A 134 30.33 20.27 8.43
N ASP A 135 31.61 20.04 8.68
CA ASP A 135 32.12 19.69 10.00
C ASP A 135 32.24 20.95 10.88
N LEU A 136 31.45 20.98 11.94
CA LEU A 136 31.45 22.04 12.96
C LEU A 136 32.41 21.77 14.12
N GLY A 137 33.13 20.64 14.06
CA GLY A 137 34.14 20.22 15.02
C GLY A 137 33.57 19.44 16.20
N CYS A 138 34.44 19.28 17.21
CA CYS A 138 34.14 18.45 18.37
C CYS A 138 33.24 19.17 19.39
N GLY A 139 32.24 18.46 19.90
CA GLY A 139 31.40 18.86 21.03
C GLY A 139 31.47 17.89 22.20
N TYR A 140 30.88 18.29 23.32
CA TYR A 140 30.86 17.51 24.56
C TYR A 140 29.42 17.44 25.08
N LEU A 141 28.89 16.24 25.29
CA LEU A 141 27.63 16.07 26.00
C LEU A 141 27.89 16.28 27.51
N ASN A 142 26.99 16.98 28.19
CA ASN A 142 26.95 17.10 29.66
C ASN A 142 28.22 17.64 30.36
N GLY A 143 29.00 18.51 29.72
CA GLY A 143 30.13 19.20 30.37
C GLY A 143 31.21 18.26 30.98
N GLY A 144 31.17 16.95 30.65
CA GLY A 144 31.80 15.90 31.43
C GLY A 144 32.11 14.65 30.62
N GLN A 145 33.20 14.73 29.84
CA GLN A 145 34.28 13.73 29.76
C GLN A 145 34.01 12.27 29.34
N GLN A 146 32.83 11.86 28.89
CA GLN A 146 32.64 10.46 28.43
C GLN A 146 32.12 10.29 27.00
N ASP A 147 31.19 11.13 26.53
CA ASP A 147 30.71 11.04 25.15
C ASP A 147 31.19 12.23 24.33
N HIS A 148 32.22 11.96 23.52
CA HIS A 148 32.80 12.88 22.55
C HIS A 148 32.12 12.68 21.20
N PHE A 149 31.68 13.77 20.59
CA PHE A 149 31.04 13.73 19.28
C PHE A 149 31.63 14.78 18.34
N ARG A 150 31.62 14.48 17.04
CA ARG A 150 31.82 15.42 15.96
C ARG A 150 30.47 15.91 15.49
N ARG A 151 30.30 17.23 15.48
CA ARG A 151 29.07 17.84 14.99
C ARG A 151 29.19 18.11 13.50
N VAL A 152 28.23 17.65 12.73
CA VAL A 152 28.10 17.99 11.32
C VAL A 152 26.76 18.64 11.04
N GLU A 153 26.72 19.55 10.08
CA GLU A 153 25.48 20.17 9.60
C GLU A 153 25.34 20.02 8.10
N SER A 154 24.11 20.05 7.59
CA SER A 154 23.86 20.07 6.15
C SER A 154 22.56 20.81 5.84
N HIS A 155 22.55 21.49 4.70
CA HIS A 155 21.39 22.20 4.19
C HIS A 155 20.38 21.23 3.57
N LEU A 156 19.09 21.40 3.90
CA LEU A 156 18.00 20.63 3.32
C LEU A 156 17.58 21.23 1.98
N GLU A 157 17.72 20.43 0.93
CA GLU A 157 17.41 20.78 -0.44
C GLU A 157 16.12 20.10 -0.93
N ASN A 158 15.60 20.60 -2.05
CA ASN A 158 14.37 20.11 -2.71
C ASN A 158 13.12 20.15 -1.80
N LEU A 159 13.08 21.09 -0.86
CA LEU A 159 11.89 21.30 -0.02
C LEU A 159 10.77 21.93 -0.86
N GLN A 160 9.68 21.17 -1.07
CA GLN A 160 8.53 21.64 -1.82
C GLN A 160 7.79 22.77 -1.09
N ALA A 161 7.32 23.75 -1.85
CA ALA A 161 6.53 24.86 -1.31
C ALA A 161 5.26 24.34 -0.60
N GLY A 162 4.98 24.86 0.60
CA GLY A 162 3.84 24.46 1.42
C GLY A 162 4.05 23.19 2.25
N SER A 163 5.14 22.43 2.04
CA SER A 163 5.48 21.30 2.90
C SER A 163 5.94 21.76 4.29
N SER A 164 5.68 20.95 5.32
CA SER A 164 6.19 21.23 6.66
C SER A 164 7.69 20.95 6.70
N TRP A 165 8.50 22.01 6.73
CA TRP A 165 9.95 21.88 6.81
C TRP A 165 10.38 21.09 8.05
N GLN A 166 9.66 21.19 9.16
CA GLN A 166 9.95 20.45 10.40
C GLN A 166 9.86 18.95 10.17
N ILE A 167 8.78 18.50 9.52
CA ILE A 167 8.57 17.08 9.26
C ILE A 167 9.56 16.59 8.20
N MET A 168 9.75 17.34 7.12
CA MET A 168 10.69 16.96 6.06
C MET A 168 12.11 16.84 6.62
N CYS A 169 12.60 17.86 7.32
CA CYS A 169 13.91 17.84 7.95
C CYS A 169 14.08 16.64 8.89
N ALA A 170 13.11 16.37 9.77
CA ALA A 170 13.21 15.29 10.75
C ALA A 170 13.14 13.88 10.14
N THR A 171 12.64 13.74 8.91
CA THR A 171 12.41 12.43 8.26
C THR A 171 13.27 12.18 7.05
N THR A 172 14.09 13.15 6.63
CA THR A 172 15.00 12.99 5.50
C THR A 172 16.23 12.20 5.95
N PRO A 173 16.46 11.00 5.43
CA PRO A 173 17.59 10.19 5.83
C PRO A 173 18.91 10.78 5.32
N ALA A 174 20.00 10.45 5.99
CA ALA A 174 21.35 10.80 5.60
C ALA A 174 22.28 9.60 5.75
N ASP A 175 23.18 9.40 4.80
CA ASP A 175 24.30 8.47 4.96
C ASP A 175 25.58 9.29 5.19
N ILE A 176 26.14 9.21 6.40
CA ILE A 176 27.30 10.02 6.82
C ILE A 176 28.39 9.06 7.28
N ASP A 177 29.59 9.16 6.68
CA ASP A 177 30.73 8.28 6.95
C ASP A 177 30.37 6.77 6.94
N GLY A 178 29.50 6.38 5.99
CA GLY A 178 29.04 5.00 5.82
C GLY A 178 27.98 4.53 6.82
N HIS A 179 27.46 5.42 7.67
CA HIS A 179 26.39 5.13 8.62
C HIS A 179 25.07 5.75 8.18
N HIS A 180 24.00 4.96 8.24
CA HIS A 180 22.65 5.41 7.89
C HIS A 180 21.93 6.03 9.08
N PHE A 181 21.42 7.24 8.89
CA PHE A 181 20.60 7.96 9.85
C PHE A 181 19.21 8.20 9.24
N GLY A 182 18.15 7.90 10.00
CA GLY A 182 16.77 8.18 9.56
C GLY A 182 16.42 9.67 9.51
N GLY A 183 17.26 10.51 10.11
CA GLY A 183 17.12 11.97 10.17
C GLY A 183 18.22 12.60 11.03
N PRO A 184 18.28 13.94 11.11
CA PRO A 184 19.16 14.67 11.99
C PRO A 184 18.71 14.59 13.46
N ASP A 185 19.64 14.79 14.39
CA ASP A 185 19.31 14.96 15.81
C ASP A 185 18.52 16.25 16.05
N ARG A 186 18.80 17.28 15.25
CA ARG A 186 18.18 18.60 15.37
C ARG A 186 17.95 19.23 14.00
N CYS A 187 16.83 19.92 13.89
CA CYS A 187 16.46 20.74 12.75
C CYS A 187 16.40 22.20 13.16
N HIS A 188 16.91 23.09 12.31
CA HIS A 188 16.74 24.52 12.51
C HIS A 188 16.50 25.26 11.19
N SER A 189 15.79 26.38 11.27
CA SER A 189 15.53 27.27 10.15
C SER A 189 16.30 28.56 10.35
N LEU A 190 17.09 28.93 9.35
CA LEU A 190 17.79 30.20 9.32
C LEU A 190 17.05 31.13 8.36
N PRO A 191 16.64 32.33 8.81
CA PRO A 191 16.01 33.31 7.92
C PRO A 191 16.87 33.54 6.68
N GLN A 192 16.26 33.43 5.49
CA GLN A 192 16.89 33.62 4.18
C GLN A 192 17.94 32.58 3.76
N GLN A 193 18.40 31.70 4.65
CA GLN A 193 19.43 30.69 4.36
C GLN A 193 18.87 29.27 4.22
N GLY A 194 17.62 29.04 4.62
CA GLY A 194 16.94 27.76 4.45
C GLY A 194 16.86 26.94 5.73
N ILE A 195 16.83 25.62 5.57
CA ILE A 195 16.60 24.64 6.63
C ILE A 195 17.83 23.76 6.73
N TYR A 196 18.26 23.46 7.96
CA TYR A 196 19.48 22.71 8.21
C TYR A 196 19.22 21.58 9.21
N GLY A 197 19.82 20.42 8.92
CA GLY A 197 19.93 19.30 9.83
C GLY A 197 21.28 19.34 10.55
N ILE A 198 21.31 18.89 11.80
CA ILE A 198 22.52 18.73 12.61
C ILE A 198 22.58 17.30 13.14
N TRP A 199 23.76 16.68 13.05
CA TRP A 199 24.08 15.38 13.64
C TRP A 199 25.25 15.51 14.61
N ASP A 200 25.14 14.88 15.77
CA ASP A 200 26.20 14.71 16.77
C ASP A 200 26.73 13.27 16.67
N LEU A 201 27.75 13.06 15.83
CA LEU A 201 28.32 11.74 15.52
C LEU A 201 29.33 11.34 16.59
N LEU A 202 29.19 10.17 17.23
CA LEU A 202 30.18 9.69 18.19
C LEU A 202 31.56 9.55 17.51
N ASP A 203 32.56 10.22 18.08
CA ASP A 203 33.90 10.28 17.51
C ASP A 203 34.96 10.28 18.62
N GLY A 204 35.68 9.16 18.74
CA GLY A 204 36.79 9.01 19.70
C GLY A 204 37.98 9.94 19.42
N SER A 205 38.13 10.45 18.20
CA SER A 205 39.16 11.46 17.89
C SER A 205 38.89 12.82 18.57
N CYS A 206 37.65 13.05 19.00
CA CYS A 206 37.25 14.23 19.77
C CYS A 206 37.58 14.14 21.26
N GLU A 207 38.25 13.07 21.70
CA GLU A 207 38.82 12.98 23.05
C GLU A 207 39.80 14.13 23.30
N ARG A 208 39.61 14.85 24.41
CA ARG A 208 40.61 15.83 24.87
C ARG A 208 41.89 15.08 25.20
N LYS A 209 42.94 15.29 24.40
CA LYS A 209 44.30 14.90 24.81
C LYS A 209 44.62 15.60 26.12
N THR A 210 44.64 14.84 27.21
CA THR A 210 45.17 15.31 28.49
C THR A 210 46.68 15.41 28.34
N THR A 211 47.16 16.57 27.88
CA THR A 211 48.57 16.91 28.08
C THR A 211 48.76 17.14 29.58
N GLY A 212 49.19 16.10 30.28
CA GLY A 212 49.65 16.19 31.66
C GLY A 212 50.93 17.04 31.74
N PRO A 213 51.14 17.79 32.84
CA PRO A 213 52.35 18.58 33.09
C PRO A 213 53.60 17.72 33.28
#